data_AF-A0A9P5NWZ9-F1
#
_entry.id   AF-A0A9P5NWZ9-F1
#
_cell.length_a   1.000
_cell.length_b   1.000
_cell.length_c   1.000
_cell.angle_alpha   90.00
_cell.angle_beta   90.00
_cell.angle_gamma   90.00
#
_symmetry.space_group_name_H-M   'P 1'
#
loop_
_entity.id
_entity.type
_entity.pdbx_description
1 polymer ?
#
loop_
_entity_poly.entity_id
_entity_poly.type
_entity_poly.pdbx_seq_one_letter_code
_entity_poly.pdbx_strand_id
1 'polypeptide(L)'
;MSKIYQIGRAWKGFPALRYLVIFGDSYSDVGLQYARTIPSAVQPLGAKFPGLTFAEVDQPNWVGHLITKYSPPPRFDPSVKEDELDPVYLDSPLLVYDYAVGGVTVAGVRNQVEKSFLSLKPTSTIWNAEDTLFITWVGINDVGRNAEPVAAIDELFSIQEMLFNAGARNLLFIDVPPIQHSPAWSAGPSPQSTDRYQKWNTVLYHAIQKFCETHGDTSVFLFSSYQLFDAFLSRPQQFNLNPEDVHKPAGDIWIDHLHPTSKVHDIIASNLASFLEQIQPPNLEIPRDFRVLLHFNGLVVFFVWYNCLSVLAVKNVDRNLLCCESLSHGLNRLYSSRYSVQGLFKSSACGSFLAVEGPKTCTYLNSDLHTF
;
A
#
# COMPACT_ATOMS: atom_id res chain seq x y z
N MET A 1 18.06 -1.71 -5.09
CA MET A 1 17.42 -1.68 -3.77
C MET A 1 16.07 -1.01 -3.89
N SER A 2 15.06 -1.50 -3.18
CA SER A 2 13.76 -0.84 -3.14
C SER A 2 13.91 0.58 -2.62
N LYS A 3 13.20 1.54 -3.22
CA LYS A 3 13.41 2.96 -3.02
C LYS A 3 12.09 3.72 -3.10
N ILE A 4 11.90 4.63 -2.16
CA ILE A 4 10.86 5.66 -2.22
C ILE A 4 11.49 6.87 -2.91
N TYR A 5 11.00 7.23 -4.10
CA TYR A 5 11.50 8.41 -4.83
C TYR A 5 10.79 9.68 -4.40
N GLN A 6 9.46 9.57 -4.21
CA GLN A 6 8.61 10.70 -3.88
C GLN A 6 7.34 10.21 -3.17
N ILE A 7 6.81 11.02 -2.25
CA ILE A 7 5.50 10.77 -1.61
C ILE A 7 4.62 12.01 -1.85
N GLY A 8 3.55 11.82 -2.60
CA GLY A 8 2.53 12.83 -2.88
C GLY A 8 1.37 12.76 -1.89
N ARG A 9 0.51 13.80 -1.91
CA ARG A 9 -0.65 13.92 -0.99
C ARG A 9 -1.70 12.82 -1.16
N ALA A 10 -1.72 12.18 -2.32
CA ALA A 10 -2.65 11.11 -2.65
C ALA A 10 -2.30 9.80 -1.93
N TRP A 11 -1.05 9.57 -1.51
CA TRP A 11 -0.71 8.34 -0.80
C TRP A 11 -1.27 8.36 0.62
N LYS A 12 -2.26 7.50 0.89
CA LYS A 12 -2.88 7.33 2.21
C LYS A 12 -2.36 6.10 2.97
N GLY A 13 -1.30 5.46 2.47
CA GLY A 13 -0.70 4.28 3.06
C GLY A 13 -1.31 2.98 2.53
N PHE A 14 -0.60 1.87 2.76
CA PHE A 14 -1.01 0.55 2.28
C PHE A 14 -2.43 0.12 2.76
N PRO A 15 -2.85 0.37 4.02
CA PRO A 15 -4.19 0.00 4.49
C PRO A 15 -5.34 0.80 3.86
N ALA A 16 -5.04 1.92 3.19
CA ALA A 16 -6.06 2.74 2.54
C ALA A 16 -6.32 2.32 1.09
N LEU A 17 -5.53 1.38 0.54
CA LEU A 17 -5.73 0.91 -0.82
C LEU A 17 -7.02 0.10 -0.93
N ARG A 18 -7.81 0.42 -1.96
CA ARG A 18 -8.99 -0.32 -2.40
C ARG A 18 -8.81 -0.89 -3.79
N TYR A 19 -7.87 -0.36 -4.57
CA TYR A 19 -7.63 -0.77 -5.95
C TYR A 19 -6.15 -0.97 -6.23
N LEU A 20 -5.82 -2.12 -6.81
CA LEU A 20 -4.57 -2.33 -7.52
C LEU A 20 -4.86 -2.29 -9.02
N VAL A 21 -4.12 -1.48 -9.76
CA VAL A 21 -4.16 -1.48 -11.23
C VAL A 21 -2.80 -1.94 -11.72
N ILE A 22 -2.73 -3.12 -12.33
CA ILE A 22 -1.47 -3.80 -12.63
C ILE A 22 -1.26 -3.88 -14.14
N PHE A 23 -0.07 -3.53 -14.59
CA PHE A 23 0.40 -3.69 -15.96
C PHE A 23 1.71 -4.47 -15.95
N GLY A 24 1.91 -5.31 -16.97
CA GLY A 24 3.10 -6.14 -16.98
C GLY A 24 3.03 -7.35 -17.88
N ASP A 25 3.83 -8.34 -17.53
CA ASP A 25 4.02 -9.57 -18.29
C ASP A 25 3.57 -10.84 -17.52
N SER A 26 4.17 -12.00 -17.83
CA SER A 26 3.81 -13.29 -17.25
C SER A 26 3.99 -13.35 -15.73
N TYR A 27 4.83 -12.49 -15.15
CA TYR A 27 5.06 -12.52 -13.70
C TYR A 27 3.88 -11.98 -12.89
N SER A 28 3.01 -11.20 -13.53
CA SER A 28 1.81 -10.64 -12.91
C SER A 28 0.51 -11.21 -13.48
N ASP A 29 0.51 -11.76 -14.70
CA ASP A 29 -0.70 -12.29 -15.36
C ASP A 29 -1.51 -13.25 -14.45
N VAL A 30 -2.77 -12.88 -14.22
CA VAL A 30 -3.79 -13.68 -13.51
C VAL A 30 -4.93 -14.12 -14.43
N GLY A 31 -4.84 -13.82 -15.72
CA GLY A 31 -5.81 -14.22 -16.74
C GLY A 31 -7.09 -13.37 -16.81
N LEU A 32 -7.10 -12.13 -16.32
CA LEU A 32 -8.27 -11.24 -16.36
C LEU A 32 -8.79 -11.00 -17.80
N GLN A 33 -7.90 -10.96 -18.79
CA GLN A 33 -8.22 -10.86 -20.21
C GLN A 33 -9.10 -12.01 -20.73
N TYR A 34 -9.10 -13.14 -20.03
CA TYR A 34 -9.98 -14.29 -20.29
C TYR A 34 -11.23 -14.27 -19.41
N ALA A 35 -11.26 -13.41 -18.40
CA ALA A 35 -12.38 -13.27 -17.49
C ALA A 35 -13.50 -12.44 -18.14
N ARG A 36 -14.73 -12.79 -17.79
CA ARG A 36 -15.95 -12.08 -18.25
C ARG A 36 -16.53 -11.17 -17.17
N THR A 37 -15.77 -10.94 -16.10
CA THR A 37 -16.26 -10.41 -14.84
C THR A 37 -15.37 -9.26 -14.35
N ILE A 38 -16.02 -8.20 -13.88
CA ILE A 38 -15.36 -7.08 -13.20
C ILE A 38 -14.99 -7.54 -11.78
N PRO A 39 -13.82 -7.17 -11.23
CA PRO A 39 -13.47 -7.45 -9.85
C PRO A 39 -14.56 -7.07 -8.85
N SER A 40 -14.79 -7.96 -7.88
CA SER A 40 -15.76 -7.78 -6.80
C SER A 40 -15.22 -8.38 -5.51
N ALA A 41 -15.86 -8.13 -4.36
CA ALA A 41 -15.38 -8.69 -3.09
C ALA A 41 -15.30 -10.24 -3.10
N VAL A 42 -16.24 -10.92 -3.76
CA VAL A 42 -16.23 -12.40 -3.85
C VAL A 42 -15.23 -12.92 -4.89
N GLN A 43 -14.85 -12.08 -5.87
CA GLN A 43 -13.88 -12.41 -6.92
C GLN A 43 -12.94 -11.21 -7.12
N PRO A 44 -11.99 -10.96 -6.20
CA PRO A 44 -11.19 -9.73 -6.19
C PRO A 44 -10.22 -9.62 -7.35
N LEU A 45 -9.89 -10.72 -8.02
CA LEU A 45 -9.08 -10.73 -9.24
C LEU A 45 -9.92 -10.50 -10.51
N GLY A 46 -11.25 -10.39 -10.41
CA GLY A 46 -12.15 -10.44 -11.56
C GLY A 46 -12.19 -11.80 -12.26
N ALA A 47 -11.45 -12.79 -11.78
CA ALA A 47 -11.46 -14.19 -12.21
C ALA A 47 -11.61 -15.11 -10.99
N LYS A 48 -11.95 -16.38 -11.22
CA LYS A 48 -11.96 -17.38 -10.14
C LYS A 48 -10.55 -17.48 -9.55
N PHE A 49 -10.41 -17.32 -8.24
CA PHE A 49 -9.14 -17.48 -7.54
C PHE A 49 -8.58 -18.91 -7.74
N PRO A 50 -7.26 -19.09 -7.96
CA PRO A 50 -6.17 -18.09 -7.91
C PRO A 50 -5.92 -17.31 -9.21
N GLY A 51 -6.78 -17.43 -10.21
CA GLY A 51 -6.54 -16.94 -11.57
C GLY A 51 -5.81 -17.96 -12.44
N LEU A 52 -5.53 -17.58 -13.70
CA LEU A 52 -4.70 -18.35 -14.61
C LEU A 52 -3.31 -17.71 -14.64
N THR A 53 -2.36 -18.31 -13.94
CA THR A 53 -1.01 -17.76 -13.76
C THR A 53 0.05 -18.56 -14.52
N PHE A 54 1.27 -18.03 -14.59
CA PHE A 54 2.46 -18.75 -15.07
C PHE A 54 3.19 -19.51 -13.96
N ALA A 55 2.59 -19.62 -12.76
CA ALA A 55 3.07 -20.49 -11.69
C ALA A 55 2.55 -21.92 -11.88
N GLU A 56 2.67 -22.76 -10.85
CA GLU A 56 2.05 -24.08 -10.82
C GLU A 56 0.53 -24.00 -11.09
N VAL A 57 -0.01 -25.09 -11.64
CA VAL A 57 -1.46 -25.25 -11.81
C VAL A 57 -2.18 -25.05 -10.47
N ASP A 58 -3.26 -24.27 -10.50
CA ASP A 58 -4.08 -23.93 -9.32
C ASP A 58 -3.30 -23.24 -8.19
N GLN A 59 -2.19 -22.55 -8.50
CA GLN A 59 -1.44 -21.75 -7.53
C GLN A 59 -1.42 -20.25 -7.90
N PRO A 60 -1.48 -19.35 -6.91
CA PRO A 60 -1.40 -17.92 -7.14
C PRO A 60 0.03 -17.46 -7.42
N ASN A 61 0.14 -16.39 -8.21
CA ASN A 61 1.37 -15.61 -8.31
C ASN A 61 1.42 -14.57 -7.15
N TRP A 62 2.34 -13.60 -7.23
CA TRP A 62 2.54 -12.62 -6.16
C TRP A 62 1.29 -11.77 -5.90
N VAL A 63 0.46 -11.53 -6.92
CA VAL A 63 -0.79 -10.76 -6.81
C VAL A 63 -1.77 -11.51 -5.91
N GLY A 64 -1.95 -12.81 -6.15
CA GLY A 64 -2.84 -13.65 -5.33
C GLY A 64 -2.33 -13.81 -3.90
N HIS A 65 -1.03 -14.01 -3.68
CA HIS A 65 -0.45 -14.06 -2.32
C HIS A 65 -0.58 -12.71 -1.60
N LEU A 66 -0.39 -11.59 -2.30
CA LEU A 66 -0.54 -10.26 -1.71
C LEU A 66 -1.94 -10.05 -1.15
N ILE A 67 -2.99 -10.27 -1.94
CA ILE A 67 -4.37 -9.99 -1.51
C ILE A 67 -4.94 -10.96 -0.47
N THR A 68 -4.33 -12.13 -0.31
CA THR A 68 -4.81 -13.19 0.61
C THR A 68 -4.02 -13.25 1.91
N LYS A 69 -2.71 -13.00 1.86
CA LYS A 69 -1.81 -13.16 3.02
C LYS A 69 -1.28 -11.85 3.58
N TYR A 70 -0.97 -10.89 2.72
CA TYR A 70 -0.10 -9.78 3.08
C TYR A 70 -0.72 -8.38 2.96
N SER A 71 -1.89 -8.25 2.35
CA SER A 71 -2.66 -7.02 2.44
C SER A 71 -3.14 -6.78 3.88
N PRO A 72 -3.33 -5.53 4.33
CA PRO A 72 -3.81 -5.26 5.68
C PRO A 72 -5.18 -5.91 5.93
N PRO A 73 -5.44 -6.46 7.13
CA PRO A 73 -6.74 -7.04 7.45
C PRO A 73 -7.82 -5.95 7.63
N PRO A 74 -9.10 -6.27 7.37
CA PRO A 74 -9.61 -7.53 6.86
C PRO A 74 -9.30 -7.70 5.36
N ARG A 75 -9.13 -8.94 4.89
CA ARG A 75 -8.70 -9.25 3.53
C ARG A 75 -9.40 -10.49 2.98
N PHE A 76 -9.22 -10.74 1.69
CA PHE A 76 -9.83 -11.88 1.01
C PHE A 76 -9.31 -13.20 1.58
N ASP A 77 -10.22 -14.07 2.01
CA ASP A 77 -9.91 -15.44 2.42
C ASP A 77 -10.50 -16.41 1.38
N PRO A 78 -9.68 -17.04 0.52
CA PRO A 78 -10.17 -17.98 -0.48
C PRO A 78 -10.56 -19.34 0.11
N SER A 79 -10.34 -19.58 1.42
CA SER A 79 -10.63 -20.86 2.08
C SER A 79 -12.07 -20.97 2.61
N VAL A 80 -12.78 -19.85 2.72
CA VAL A 80 -14.17 -19.79 3.19
C VAL A 80 -15.15 -19.64 2.02
N LYS A 81 -16.44 -19.91 2.26
CA LYS A 81 -17.48 -19.69 1.26
C LYS A 81 -17.82 -18.21 1.12
N GLU A 82 -18.44 -17.84 0.00
CA GLU A 82 -18.82 -16.45 -0.29
C GLU A 82 -19.72 -15.83 0.79
N ASP A 83 -20.63 -16.60 1.40
CA ASP A 83 -21.52 -16.16 2.47
C ASP A 83 -20.87 -16.13 3.86
N GLU A 84 -19.64 -16.64 3.97
CA GLU A 84 -18.82 -16.68 5.18
C GLU A 84 -17.71 -15.61 5.18
N LEU A 85 -17.58 -14.84 4.08
CA LEU A 85 -16.61 -13.74 3.99
C LEU A 85 -16.86 -12.66 5.05
N ASP A 86 -15.77 -12.08 5.57
CA ASP A 86 -15.83 -11.02 6.57
C ASP A 86 -16.67 -9.83 6.06
N PRO A 87 -17.76 -9.44 6.76
CA PRO A 87 -18.60 -8.32 6.36
C PRO A 87 -17.84 -6.98 6.22
N VAL A 88 -16.77 -6.78 6.98
CA VAL A 88 -15.92 -5.58 6.89
C VAL A 88 -15.07 -5.63 5.62
N TYR A 89 -14.59 -6.81 5.22
CA TYR A 89 -13.93 -6.99 3.91
C TYR A 89 -14.92 -6.76 2.76
N LEU A 90 -16.15 -7.26 2.86
CA LEU A 90 -17.18 -7.09 1.84
C LEU A 90 -17.54 -5.61 1.58
N ASP A 91 -17.50 -4.76 2.62
CA ASP A 91 -17.78 -3.32 2.51
C ASP A 91 -16.63 -2.54 1.82
N SER A 92 -15.39 -2.92 2.09
CA SER A 92 -14.21 -2.26 1.51
C SER A 92 -13.13 -3.26 1.05
N PRO A 93 -13.39 -4.02 -0.01
CA PRO A 93 -12.44 -5.00 -0.51
C PRO A 93 -11.27 -4.33 -1.23
N LEU A 94 -10.10 -4.97 -1.18
CA LEU A 94 -9.02 -4.69 -2.12
C LEU A 94 -9.30 -5.42 -3.44
N LEU A 95 -9.56 -4.66 -4.50
CA LEU A 95 -9.89 -5.17 -5.83
C LEU A 95 -8.71 -5.01 -6.79
N VAL A 96 -8.50 -5.99 -7.65
CA VAL A 96 -7.37 -6.04 -8.57
C VAL A 96 -7.85 -5.97 -10.01
N TYR A 97 -7.43 -4.91 -10.69
CA TYR A 97 -7.57 -4.72 -12.12
C TYR A 97 -6.22 -5.03 -12.78
N ASP A 98 -5.99 -6.31 -13.06
CA ASP A 98 -4.75 -6.79 -13.64
C ASP A 98 -4.84 -6.91 -15.15
N TYR A 99 -4.07 -6.08 -15.86
CA TYR A 99 -3.99 -6.09 -17.31
C TYR A 99 -2.72 -6.76 -17.83
N ALA A 100 -1.90 -7.35 -16.95
CA ALA A 100 -0.68 -8.03 -17.35
C ALA A 100 -0.98 -9.25 -18.23
N VAL A 101 -0.09 -9.50 -19.20
CA VAL A 101 -0.25 -10.62 -20.14
C VAL A 101 1.10 -11.26 -20.43
N GLY A 102 1.17 -12.58 -20.38
CA GLY A 102 2.40 -13.33 -20.69
C GLY A 102 3.10 -12.92 -21.98
N GLY A 103 4.43 -12.76 -21.93
CA GLY A 103 5.28 -12.44 -23.09
C GLY A 103 5.25 -10.98 -23.55
N VAL A 104 4.53 -10.10 -22.82
CA VAL A 104 4.45 -8.66 -23.10
C VAL A 104 5.79 -7.96 -22.87
N THR A 105 6.11 -7.06 -23.80
CA THR A 105 7.19 -6.07 -23.70
C THR A 105 6.62 -4.69 -23.39
N VAL A 106 7.46 -3.66 -23.21
CA VAL A 106 6.96 -2.28 -22.99
C VAL A 106 5.95 -1.84 -24.07
N ALA A 107 6.19 -2.18 -25.33
CA ALA A 107 5.26 -1.88 -26.43
C ALA A 107 3.87 -2.53 -26.24
N GLY A 108 3.81 -3.71 -25.60
CA GLY A 108 2.55 -4.37 -25.26
C GLY A 108 1.84 -3.69 -24.07
N VAL A 109 2.58 -3.13 -23.12
CA VAL A 109 2.01 -2.35 -22.01
C VAL A 109 1.25 -1.12 -22.52
N ARG A 110 1.69 -0.49 -23.62
CA ARG A 110 0.91 0.57 -24.27
C ARG A 110 -0.51 0.08 -24.61
N ASN A 111 -0.64 -1.11 -25.17
CA ASN A 111 -1.95 -1.68 -25.49
C ASN A 111 -2.75 -1.98 -24.22
N GLN A 112 -2.13 -2.50 -23.16
CA GLN A 112 -2.82 -2.73 -21.88
C GLN A 112 -3.40 -1.42 -21.33
N VAL A 113 -2.65 -0.33 -21.39
CA VAL A 113 -3.11 0.99 -20.93
C VAL A 113 -4.18 1.57 -21.86
N GLU A 114 -3.89 1.72 -23.15
CA GLU A 114 -4.79 2.41 -24.09
C GLU A 114 -6.07 1.62 -24.36
N LYS A 115 -5.93 0.32 -24.64
CA LYS A 115 -7.03 -0.51 -25.15
C LYS A 115 -7.76 -1.28 -24.09
N SER A 116 -7.16 -1.54 -22.93
CA SER A 116 -7.83 -2.31 -21.86
C SER A 116 -8.19 -1.44 -20.67
N PHE A 117 -7.32 -0.53 -20.25
CA PHE A 117 -7.60 0.31 -19.07
C PHE A 117 -8.37 1.60 -19.43
N LEU A 118 -7.85 2.41 -20.36
CA LEU A 118 -8.41 3.73 -20.67
C LEU A 118 -9.66 3.66 -21.55
N SER A 119 -9.75 2.66 -22.44
CA SER A 119 -10.92 2.46 -23.32
C SER A 119 -12.17 1.99 -22.55
N LEU A 120 -11.97 1.28 -21.43
CA LEU A 120 -13.06 0.68 -20.65
C LEU A 120 -13.65 1.64 -19.62
N LYS A 121 -13.28 2.93 -19.60
CA LYS A 121 -13.83 3.90 -18.64
C LYS A 121 -15.37 3.87 -18.70
N PRO A 122 -16.06 3.37 -17.66
CA PRO A 122 -17.45 3.72 -17.47
C PRO A 122 -17.49 5.23 -17.24
N THR A 123 -18.62 5.87 -17.50
CA THR A 123 -18.85 7.31 -17.31
C THR A 123 -18.56 7.85 -15.88
N SER A 124 -18.15 6.98 -14.95
CA SER A 124 -17.53 7.28 -13.66
C SER A 124 -16.36 6.32 -13.41
N THR A 125 -15.15 6.80 -13.17
CA THR A 125 -14.02 5.96 -12.73
C THR A 125 -14.34 5.38 -11.35
N ILE A 126 -14.34 4.05 -11.23
CA ILE A 126 -14.65 3.32 -9.98
C ILE A 126 -13.56 3.56 -8.91
N TRP A 127 -12.35 3.90 -9.36
CA TRP A 127 -11.17 4.16 -8.55
C TRP A 127 -10.89 5.67 -8.41
N ASN A 128 -10.18 6.07 -7.35
CA ASN A 128 -9.67 7.43 -7.19
C ASN A 128 -8.18 7.45 -6.81
N ALA A 129 -7.56 8.63 -6.90
CA ALA A 129 -6.14 8.80 -6.65
C ALA A 129 -5.70 8.43 -5.22
N GLU A 130 -6.58 8.51 -4.23
CA GLU A 130 -6.23 8.33 -2.82
C GLU A 130 -6.26 6.86 -2.35
N ASP A 131 -6.97 5.99 -3.08
CA ASP A 131 -7.16 4.57 -2.73
C ASP A 131 -6.63 3.60 -3.81
N THR A 132 -5.89 4.10 -4.80
CA THR A 132 -5.41 3.29 -5.93
C THR A 132 -3.90 3.31 -6.05
N LEU A 133 -3.32 2.12 -6.23
CA LEU A 133 -1.91 1.93 -6.58
C LEU A 133 -1.78 1.36 -8.00
N PHE A 134 -1.07 2.08 -8.86
CA PHE A 134 -0.73 1.65 -10.21
C PHE A 134 0.62 0.95 -10.18
N ILE A 135 0.67 -0.32 -10.58
CA ILE A 135 1.86 -1.15 -10.51
C ILE A 135 2.28 -1.52 -11.94
N THR A 136 3.54 -1.28 -12.28
CA THR A 136 4.11 -1.71 -13.57
C THR A 136 5.31 -2.62 -13.33
N TRP A 137 5.21 -3.88 -13.77
CA TRP A 137 6.34 -4.82 -13.78
C TRP A 137 6.50 -5.42 -15.18
N VAL A 138 7.46 -4.89 -15.93
CA VAL A 138 7.74 -5.29 -17.31
C VAL A 138 9.22 -5.11 -17.62
N GLY A 139 9.71 -5.84 -18.63
CA GLY A 139 11.04 -5.66 -19.20
C GLY A 139 11.83 -6.95 -19.35
N ILE A 140 11.40 -8.03 -18.70
CA ILE A 140 12.05 -9.36 -18.82
C ILE A 140 12.08 -9.77 -20.30
N ASN A 141 10.95 -9.62 -20.99
CA ASN A 141 10.83 -9.94 -22.41
C ASN A 141 11.64 -9.00 -23.31
N ASP A 142 11.71 -7.71 -22.99
CA ASP A 142 12.51 -6.72 -23.73
C ASP A 142 14.00 -7.06 -23.65
N VAL A 143 14.50 -7.30 -22.43
CA VAL A 143 15.89 -7.68 -22.17
C VAL A 143 16.24 -9.02 -22.82
N GLY A 144 15.33 -9.99 -22.74
CA GLY A 144 15.46 -11.29 -23.42
C GLY A 144 15.54 -11.17 -24.94
N ARG A 145 14.84 -10.17 -25.53
CA ARG A 145 14.87 -9.87 -26.97
C ARG A 145 15.99 -8.91 -27.39
N ASN A 146 16.90 -8.55 -26.49
CA ASN A 146 17.98 -7.58 -26.73
C ASN A 146 17.49 -6.18 -27.12
N ALA A 147 16.35 -5.73 -26.57
CA ALA A 147 15.88 -4.37 -26.80
C ALA A 147 16.90 -3.34 -26.31
N GLU A 148 16.95 -2.19 -26.99
CA GLU A 148 17.73 -1.04 -26.54
C GLU A 148 17.02 -0.40 -25.33
N PRO A 149 17.67 -0.34 -24.14
CA PRO A 149 16.99 0.08 -22.93
C PRO A 149 16.48 1.52 -22.92
N VAL A 150 17.19 2.48 -23.52
CA VAL A 150 16.80 3.89 -23.49
C VAL A 150 15.48 4.10 -24.22
N ALA A 151 15.38 3.63 -25.47
CA ALA A 151 14.17 3.74 -26.27
C ALA A 151 12.97 3.02 -25.63
N ALA A 152 13.20 1.83 -25.07
CA ALA A 152 12.13 1.08 -24.40
C ALA A 152 11.66 1.77 -23.12
N ILE A 153 12.56 2.31 -22.30
CA ILE A 153 12.19 3.03 -21.08
C ILE A 153 11.57 4.39 -21.40
N ASP A 154 12.03 5.11 -22.42
CA ASP A 154 11.39 6.35 -22.89
C ASP A 154 9.93 6.09 -23.29
N GLU A 155 9.68 5.00 -24.03
CA GLU A 155 8.33 4.56 -24.36
C GLU A 155 7.53 4.21 -23.10
N LEU A 156 8.13 3.50 -22.14
CA LEU A 156 7.49 3.17 -20.86
C LEU A 156 7.03 4.43 -20.14
N PHE A 157 7.87 5.46 -20.06
CA PHE A 157 7.50 6.71 -19.39
C PHE A 157 6.47 7.51 -20.16
N SER A 158 6.44 7.45 -21.50
CA SER A 158 5.31 8.00 -22.26
C SER A 158 3.97 7.33 -21.91
N ILE A 159 3.98 6.05 -21.51
CA ILE A 159 2.80 5.34 -21.02
C ILE A 159 2.44 5.80 -19.61
N GLN A 160 3.43 6.05 -18.75
CA GLN A 160 3.19 6.61 -17.41
C GLN A 160 2.59 8.01 -17.48
N GLU A 161 2.99 8.83 -18.46
CA GLU A 161 2.33 10.12 -18.75
C GLU A 161 0.83 9.94 -19.06
N MET A 162 0.46 8.91 -19.84
CA MET A 162 -0.96 8.64 -20.12
C MET A 162 -1.73 8.29 -18.84
N LEU A 163 -1.15 7.46 -17.97
CA LEU A 163 -1.76 7.12 -16.67
C LEU A 163 -1.88 8.35 -15.76
N PHE A 164 -0.82 9.17 -15.68
CA PHE A 164 -0.83 10.41 -14.91
C PHE A 164 -1.94 11.36 -15.37
N ASN A 165 -2.03 11.58 -16.69
CA ASN A 165 -3.06 12.41 -17.31
C ASN A 165 -4.47 11.83 -17.11
N ALA A 166 -4.60 10.51 -16.93
CA ALA A 166 -5.86 9.86 -16.60
C ALA A 166 -6.24 9.96 -15.12
N GLY A 167 -5.36 10.47 -14.24
CA GLY A 167 -5.60 10.67 -12.81
C GLY A 167 -4.77 9.78 -11.88
N ALA A 168 -3.87 8.94 -12.40
CA ALA A 168 -3.00 8.12 -11.55
C ALA A 168 -2.08 9.01 -10.70
N ARG A 169 -1.95 8.71 -9.41
CA ARG A 169 -1.10 9.47 -8.48
C ARG A 169 -0.19 8.63 -7.61
N ASN A 170 -0.45 7.34 -7.41
CA ASN A 170 0.48 6.44 -6.73
C ASN A 170 0.98 5.41 -7.73
N LEU A 171 2.28 5.43 -8.01
CA LEU A 171 2.92 4.59 -9.01
C LEU A 171 4.02 3.74 -8.35
N LEU A 172 3.96 2.43 -8.57
CA LEU A 172 4.98 1.48 -8.17
C LEU A 172 5.58 0.84 -9.42
N PHE A 173 6.89 0.97 -9.55
CA PHE A 173 7.68 0.25 -10.54
C PHE A 173 8.35 -0.95 -9.88
N ILE A 174 8.44 -2.06 -10.61
CA ILE A 174 9.26 -3.21 -10.21
C ILE A 174 10.37 -3.38 -11.25
N ASP A 175 11.62 -3.34 -10.80
CA ASP A 175 12.78 -3.51 -11.69
C ASP A 175 12.86 -4.96 -12.23
N VAL A 176 13.63 -5.20 -13.29
CA VAL A 176 13.75 -6.56 -13.82
C VAL A 176 14.63 -7.42 -12.92
N PRO A 177 14.24 -8.68 -12.62
CA PRO A 177 15.05 -9.61 -11.85
C PRO A 177 16.31 -10.05 -12.64
N PRO A 178 17.32 -10.64 -11.99
CA PRO A 178 18.55 -11.12 -12.62
C PRO A 178 18.31 -12.46 -13.33
N ILE A 179 17.46 -12.46 -14.37
CA ILE A 179 17.00 -13.67 -15.07
C ILE A 179 18.14 -14.42 -15.77
N GLN A 180 19.31 -13.81 -15.96
CA GLN A 180 20.52 -14.53 -16.37
C GLN A 180 20.94 -15.67 -15.42
N HIS A 181 20.38 -15.76 -14.22
CA HIS A 181 20.58 -16.87 -13.27
C HIS A 181 19.52 -17.97 -13.37
N SER A 182 18.47 -17.76 -14.17
CA SER A 182 17.41 -18.75 -14.39
C SER A 182 17.89 -19.93 -15.25
N PRO A 183 17.19 -21.08 -15.22
CA PRO A 183 17.54 -22.24 -16.05
C PRO A 183 17.47 -21.99 -17.57
N ALA A 184 16.85 -20.90 -18.02
CA ALA A 184 16.85 -20.49 -19.43
C ALA A 184 18.25 -20.13 -19.94
N TRP A 185 19.19 -19.81 -19.04
CA TRP A 185 20.59 -19.58 -19.36
C TRP A 185 21.43 -20.84 -19.07
N SER A 186 21.43 -21.79 -20.00
CA SER A 186 22.15 -23.07 -19.84
C SER A 186 23.67 -22.93 -19.65
N ALA A 187 24.25 -21.83 -20.15
CA ALA A 187 25.67 -21.51 -19.95
C ALA A 187 25.95 -20.79 -18.60
N GLY A 188 24.89 -20.47 -17.85
CA GLY A 188 24.96 -19.62 -16.67
C GLY A 188 25.13 -18.13 -16.99
N PRO A 189 25.22 -17.29 -15.95
CA PRO A 189 25.42 -15.85 -16.11
C PRO A 189 26.83 -15.53 -16.66
N SER A 190 26.89 -14.60 -17.61
CA SER A 190 28.12 -13.99 -18.13
C SER A 190 28.18 -12.50 -17.76
N PRO A 191 29.36 -11.86 -17.78
CA PRO A 191 29.45 -10.41 -17.59
C PRO A 191 28.53 -9.62 -18.55
N GLN A 192 28.41 -10.07 -19.80
CA GLN A 192 27.57 -9.42 -20.80
C GLN A 192 26.07 -9.58 -20.52
N SER A 193 25.62 -10.76 -20.09
CA SER A 193 24.22 -10.96 -19.73
C SER A 193 23.87 -10.19 -18.46
N THR A 194 24.74 -10.20 -17.45
CA THR A 194 24.54 -9.44 -16.21
C THR A 194 24.47 -7.94 -16.48
N ASP A 195 25.40 -7.40 -17.28
CA ASP A 195 25.41 -5.99 -17.68
C ASP A 195 24.10 -5.58 -18.36
N ARG A 196 23.48 -6.47 -19.14
CA ARG A 196 22.21 -6.18 -19.83
C ARG A 196 21.06 -5.88 -18.85
N TYR A 197 20.85 -6.73 -17.85
CA TYR A 197 19.80 -6.54 -16.86
C TYR A 197 20.11 -5.33 -15.94
N GLN A 198 21.37 -5.14 -15.57
CA GLN A 198 21.80 -3.99 -14.78
C GLN A 198 21.63 -2.67 -15.53
N LYS A 199 21.96 -2.64 -16.83
CA LYS A 199 21.78 -1.46 -17.69
C LYS A 199 20.31 -1.11 -17.84
N TRP A 200 19.43 -2.09 -18.07
CA TRP A 200 17.98 -1.87 -18.10
C TRP A 200 17.49 -1.18 -16.82
N ASN A 201 17.82 -1.76 -15.67
CA ASN A 201 17.42 -1.24 -14.37
C ASN A 201 18.01 0.16 -14.10
N THR A 202 19.25 0.41 -14.49
CA THR A 202 19.88 1.73 -14.34
C THR A 202 19.15 2.80 -15.15
N VAL A 203 18.77 2.50 -16.40
CA VAL A 203 17.99 3.42 -17.25
C VAL A 203 16.61 3.67 -16.64
N LEU A 204 15.93 2.62 -16.16
CA LEU A 204 14.65 2.74 -15.43
C LEU A 204 14.78 3.69 -14.23
N TYR A 205 15.82 3.55 -13.40
CA TYR A 205 16.01 4.38 -12.21
C TYR A 205 16.19 5.86 -12.54
N HIS A 206 16.93 6.17 -13.60
CA HIS A 206 17.11 7.55 -14.06
C HIS A 206 15.82 8.13 -14.62
N ALA A 207 15.04 7.34 -15.36
CA ALA A 207 13.77 7.79 -15.90
C ALA A 207 12.73 8.02 -14.79
N ILE A 208 12.68 7.18 -13.75
CA ILE A 208 11.85 7.41 -12.54
C ILE A 208 12.23 8.74 -11.90
N GLN A 209 13.53 9.00 -11.71
CA GLN A 209 13.99 10.25 -11.10
C GLN A 209 13.54 11.47 -11.91
N LYS A 210 13.73 11.44 -13.23
CA LYS A 210 13.30 12.50 -14.14
C LYS A 210 11.79 12.72 -14.12
N PHE A 211 11.00 11.64 -14.05
CA PHE A 211 9.55 11.74 -13.94
C PHE A 211 9.12 12.45 -12.66
N CYS A 212 9.75 12.14 -11.52
CA CYS A 212 9.48 12.82 -10.24
C CYS A 212 9.78 14.33 -10.30
N GLU A 213 10.82 14.75 -11.03
CA GLU A 213 11.19 16.17 -11.17
C GLU A 213 10.05 17.03 -11.79
N THR A 214 9.20 16.43 -12.63
CA THR A 214 8.09 17.13 -13.29
C THR A 214 6.70 16.79 -12.75
N HIS A 215 6.58 15.79 -11.86
CA HIS A 215 5.31 15.26 -11.35
C HIS A 215 5.26 15.28 -9.81
N GLY A 216 5.49 16.46 -9.22
CA GLY A 216 5.63 16.67 -7.77
C GLY A 216 4.41 16.29 -6.91
N ASP A 217 3.23 16.07 -7.51
CA ASP A 217 2.01 15.65 -6.83
C ASP A 217 1.82 14.12 -6.77
N THR A 218 2.72 13.35 -7.37
CA THR A 218 2.69 11.89 -7.38
C THR A 218 3.44 11.27 -6.19
N SER A 219 3.10 10.03 -5.87
CA SER A 219 3.89 9.14 -5.04
C SER A 219 4.51 8.10 -5.94
N VAL A 220 5.82 7.95 -5.90
CA VAL A 220 6.56 7.09 -6.82
C VAL A 220 7.52 6.20 -6.05
N PHE A 221 7.33 4.90 -6.24
CA PHE A 221 8.03 3.84 -5.53
C PHE A 221 8.69 2.88 -6.51
N LEU A 222 9.82 2.32 -6.10
CA LEU A 222 10.50 1.24 -6.79
C LEU A 222 10.64 0.06 -5.82
N PHE A 223 10.10 -1.08 -6.18
CA PHE A 223 10.41 -2.35 -5.52
C PHE A 223 11.47 -3.09 -6.33
N SER A 224 12.58 -3.49 -5.68
CA SER A 224 13.70 -4.11 -6.38
C SER A 224 13.59 -5.63 -6.37
N SER A 225 12.96 -6.18 -7.40
CA SER A 225 12.97 -7.62 -7.65
C SER A 225 14.40 -8.10 -7.93
N TYR A 226 15.25 -7.28 -8.54
CA TYR A 226 16.66 -7.60 -8.78
C TYR A 226 17.36 -7.99 -7.48
N GLN A 227 17.26 -7.12 -6.47
CA GLN A 227 17.87 -7.37 -5.17
C GLN A 227 17.25 -8.57 -4.45
N LEU A 228 15.92 -8.73 -4.53
CA LEU A 228 15.24 -9.84 -3.87
C LEU A 228 15.67 -11.19 -4.46
N PHE A 229 15.70 -11.30 -5.78
CA PHE A 229 16.16 -12.49 -6.47
C PHE A 229 17.63 -12.78 -6.17
N ASP A 230 18.50 -11.77 -6.26
CA ASP A 230 19.91 -11.92 -5.89
C ASP A 230 20.08 -12.45 -4.46
N ALA A 231 19.26 -11.97 -3.52
CA ALA A 231 19.30 -12.40 -2.13
C ALA A 231 18.90 -13.88 -1.95
N PHE A 232 17.78 -14.32 -2.53
CA PHE A 232 17.32 -15.70 -2.35
C PHE A 232 18.07 -16.71 -3.23
N LEU A 233 18.61 -16.29 -4.38
CA LEU A 233 19.47 -17.16 -5.20
C LEU A 233 20.84 -17.36 -4.54
N SER A 234 21.36 -16.34 -3.86
CA SER A 234 22.65 -16.44 -3.16
C SER A 234 22.54 -17.12 -1.80
N ARG A 235 21.40 -17.02 -1.12
CA ARG A 235 21.18 -17.56 0.24
C ARG A 235 19.83 -18.28 0.35
N PRO A 236 19.59 -19.33 -0.46
CA PRO A 236 18.28 -19.97 -0.57
C PRO A 236 17.73 -20.51 0.75
N GLN A 237 18.58 -21.02 1.64
CA GLN A 237 18.11 -21.53 2.93
C GLN A 237 17.49 -20.44 3.82
N GLN A 238 17.91 -19.18 3.71
CA GLN A 238 17.30 -18.07 4.49
C GLN A 238 15.85 -17.80 4.09
N PHE A 239 15.46 -18.27 2.91
CA PHE A 239 14.11 -18.15 2.34
C PHE A 239 13.38 -19.51 2.33
N ASN A 240 13.89 -20.51 3.05
CA ASN A 240 13.39 -21.88 3.06
C ASN A 240 13.35 -22.53 1.67
N LEU A 241 14.29 -22.18 0.78
CA LEU A 241 14.45 -22.74 -0.56
C LEU A 241 15.60 -23.77 -0.56
N ASN A 242 15.44 -24.83 -1.37
CA ASN A 242 16.50 -25.82 -1.55
C ASN A 242 17.67 -25.24 -2.37
N PRO A 243 18.92 -25.25 -1.87
CA PRO A 243 20.09 -24.80 -2.63
C PRO A 243 20.34 -25.56 -3.92
N GLU A 244 19.92 -26.82 -4.00
CA GLU A 244 20.06 -27.64 -5.19
C GLU A 244 19.13 -27.17 -6.33
N ASP A 245 18.18 -26.28 -6.03
CA ASP A 245 17.12 -25.88 -6.95
C ASP A 245 17.39 -24.55 -7.65
N VAL A 246 18.46 -23.84 -7.28
CA VAL A 246 18.78 -22.47 -7.71
C VAL A 246 18.86 -22.31 -9.23
N HIS A 247 19.35 -23.32 -9.93
CA HIS A 247 19.58 -23.28 -11.39
C HIS A 247 18.82 -24.36 -12.16
N LYS A 248 17.87 -25.05 -11.53
CA LYS A 248 17.12 -26.14 -12.18
C LYS A 248 15.66 -25.74 -12.41
N PRO A 249 15.06 -26.15 -13.54
CA PRO A 249 13.62 -26.08 -13.73
C PRO A 249 12.94 -27.16 -12.87
N ALA A 250 11.62 -27.04 -12.67
CA ALA A 250 10.83 -27.96 -11.86
C ALA A 250 11.40 -28.18 -10.44
N GLY A 251 11.86 -27.09 -9.82
CA GLY A 251 12.34 -27.06 -8.44
C GLY A 251 11.57 -26.08 -7.58
N ASP A 252 12.08 -25.81 -6.38
CA ASP A 252 11.51 -24.86 -5.41
C ASP A 252 11.45 -23.41 -5.91
N ILE A 253 12.32 -23.06 -6.88
CA ILE A 253 12.51 -21.68 -7.33
C ILE A 253 11.86 -21.44 -8.68
N TRP A 254 12.08 -22.33 -9.65
CA TRP A 254 11.61 -22.19 -11.01
C TRP A 254 10.64 -23.32 -11.37
N ILE A 255 9.45 -22.97 -11.86
CA ILE A 255 8.49 -23.96 -12.38
C ILE A 255 9.01 -24.52 -13.71
N ASP A 256 9.46 -23.64 -14.59
CA ASP A 256 10.05 -23.96 -15.88
C ASP A 256 11.46 -23.34 -15.99
N HIS A 257 11.89 -22.97 -17.19
CA HIS A 257 13.21 -22.38 -17.38
C HIS A 257 13.29 -20.89 -16.99
N LEU A 258 12.16 -20.23 -16.76
CA LEU A 258 12.07 -18.78 -16.63
C LEU A 258 11.17 -18.36 -15.47
N HIS A 259 10.01 -18.99 -15.31
CA HIS A 259 8.98 -18.53 -14.39
C HIS A 259 9.25 -19.03 -12.97
N PRO A 260 9.07 -18.18 -11.94
CA PRO A 260 9.22 -18.58 -10.57
C PRO A 260 8.02 -19.42 -10.09
N THR A 261 8.26 -20.26 -9.09
CA THR A 261 7.19 -20.99 -8.39
C THR A 261 6.27 -20.05 -7.61
N SER A 262 5.09 -20.54 -7.25
CA SER A 262 4.17 -19.90 -6.30
C SER A 262 4.86 -19.62 -4.96
N LYS A 263 5.77 -20.49 -4.52
CA LYS A 263 6.60 -20.28 -3.31
C LYS A 263 7.49 -19.05 -3.43
N VAL A 264 8.13 -18.83 -4.58
CA VAL A 264 8.91 -17.61 -4.83
C VAL A 264 8.01 -16.39 -4.97
N HIS A 265 6.84 -16.54 -5.60
CA HIS A 265 5.82 -15.50 -5.64
C HIS A 265 5.31 -15.09 -4.25
N ASP A 266 5.22 -16.02 -3.29
CA ASP A 266 4.89 -15.74 -1.89
C ASP A 266 5.97 -14.88 -1.22
N ILE A 267 7.25 -15.22 -1.46
CA ILE A 267 8.41 -14.42 -1.00
C ILE A 267 8.35 -13.00 -1.59
N ILE A 268 8.05 -12.87 -2.88
CA ILE A 268 7.89 -11.57 -3.55
C ILE A 268 6.76 -10.77 -2.89
N ALA A 269 5.59 -11.37 -2.72
CA ALA A 269 4.43 -10.71 -2.13
C ALA A 269 4.69 -10.25 -0.69
N SER A 270 5.32 -11.10 0.12
CA SER A 270 5.70 -10.76 1.50
C SER A 270 6.64 -9.56 1.56
N ASN A 271 7.70 -9.56 0.75
CA ASN A 271 8.69 -8.47 0.75
C ASN A 271 8.12 -7.18 0.16
N LEU A 272 7.25 -7.28 -0.84
CA LEU A 272 6.54 -6.13 -1.39
C LEU A 272 5.60 -5.51 -0.35
N ALA A 273 4.82 -6.32 0.36
CA ALA A 273 3.96 -5.84 1.44
C ALA A 273 4.76 -5.16 2.54
N SER A 274 5.84 -5.79 3.03
CA SER A 274 6.73 -5.18 4.01
C SER A 274 7.35 -3.86 3.53
N PHE A 275 7.64 -3.73 2.25
CA PHE A 275 8.10 -2.46 1.67
C PHE A 275 6.98 -1.40 1.69
N LEU A 276 5.76 -1.75 1.26
CA LEU A 276 4.62 -0.83 1.23
C LEU A 276 4.19 -0.37 2.64
N GLU A 277 4.27 -1.23 3.65
CA GLU A 277 3.99 -0.92 5.06
C GLU A 277 4.93 0.15 5.64
N GLN A 278 6.16 0.23 5.13
CA GLN A 278 7.14 1.22 5.57
C GLN A 278 6.85 2.63 5.02
N ILE A 279 6.04 2.74 3.96
CA ILE A 279 5.77 4.01 3.29
C ILE A 279 4.65 4.75 4.03
N GLN A 280 5.04 5.66 4.91
CA GLN A 280 4.08 6.48 5.65
C GLN A 280 3.40 7.51 4.72
N PRO A 281 2.09 7.78 4.92
CA PRO A 281 1.43 8.92 4.29
C PRO A 281 2.19 10.22 4.60
N PRO A 282 2.15 11.23 3.72
CA PRO A 282 2.72 12.52 4.07
C PRO A 282 2.00 13.03 5.32
N ASN A 283 2.78 13.47 6.32
CA ASN A 283 2.23 14.13 7.50
C ASN A 283 1.36 15.28 7.00
N LEU A 284 0.07 15.27 7.35
CA LEU A 284 -0.74 16.47 7.25
C LEU A 284 -0.07 17.47 8.19
N GLU A 285 0.70 18.40 7.64
CA GLU A 285 1.05 19.60 8.37
C GLU A 285 -0.28 20.26 8.73
N ILE A 286 -0.71 20.10 9.98
CA ILE A 286 -1.75 20.95 10.55
C ILE A 286 -1.18 22.36 10.39
N PRO A 287 -1.82 23.26 9.62
CA PRO A 287 -1.36 24.63 9.55
C PRO A 287 -1.23 25.14 10.98
N ARG A 288 -0.07 25.73 11.32
CA ARG A 288 0.23 26.20 12.69
C ARG A 288 -0.81 27.20 13.25
N ASP A 289 -1.74 27.64 12.40
CA ASP A 289 -2.77 28.62 12.68
C ASP A 289 -4.16 28.05 13.00
N PHE A 290 -4.37 26.73 12.96
CA PHE A 290 -5.61 26.15 13.52
C PHE A 290 -5.50 25.97 15.05
N ARG A 291 -5.53 27.09 15.76
CA ARG A 291 -5.91 27.13 17.18
C ARG A 291 -7.40 27.41 17.26
N VAL A 292 -8.21 26.39 17.51
CA VAL A 292 -9.57 26.63 18.04
C VAL A 292 -9.40 26.99 19.52
N LEU A 293 -9.42 28.29 19.82
CA LEU A 293 -9.50 28.82 21.18
C LEU A 293 -10.97 28.86 21.60
N LEU A 294 -11.40 27.89 22.40
CA LEU A 294 -12.63 28.03 23.19
C LEU A 294 -12.24 28.48 24.60
N HIS A 295 -12.55 29.73 24.92
CA HIS A 295 -12.42 30.26 26.28
C HIS A 295 -13.66 29.86 27.09
N PHE A 296 -13.47 28.99 28.09
CA PHE A 296 -14.43 28.81 29.17
C PHE A 296 -13.72 29.06 30.51
N ASN A 297 -14.14 30.11 31.23
CA ASN A 297 -13.77 30.40 32.62
C ASN A 297 -12.30 30.10 33.00
N GLY A 298 -11.34 30.63 32.22
CA GLY A 298 -9.91 30.59 32.57
C GLY A 298 -9.15 29.29 32.23
N LEU A 299 -9.78 28.32 31.56
CA LEU A 299 -9.09 27.12 31.05
C LEU A 299 -8.76 27.27 29.56
N VAL A 300 -7.50 27.00 29.19
CA VAL A 300 -7.10 26.83 27.77
C VAL A 300 -7.05 25.33 27.48
N VAL A 301 -7.91 24.86 26.59
CA VAL A 301 -7.97 23.46 26.16
C VAL A 301 -7.37 23.33 24.76
N PHE A 302 -6.40 22.44 24.58
CA PHE A 302 -5.84 22.10 23.28
C PHE A 302 -6.44 20.79 22.79
N PHE A 303 -6.98 20.78 21.58
CA PHE A 303 -7.33 19.55 20.88
C PHE A 303 -6.26 19.24 19.84
N VAL A 304 -5.59 18.10 19.98
CA VAL A 304 -4.73 17.53 18.94
C VAL A 304 -5.39 16.24 18.48
N TRP A 305 -5.77 16.17 17.20
CA TRP A 305 -6.30 14.95 16.62
C TRP A 305 -5.13 14.06 16.17
N TYR A 306 -4.93 12.95 16.86
CA TYR A 306 -4.13 11.82 16.40
C TYR A 306 -5.04 10.60 16.27
N ASN A 307 -4.84 9.84 15.19
CA ASN A 307 -5.50 8.57 14.86
C ASN A 307 -6.15 7.86 16.07
N CYS A 308 -7.47 7.96 16.18
CA CYS A 308 -8.37 7.25 17.11
C CYS A 308 -8.05 7.29 18.62
N LEU A 309 -7.25 8.24 19.13
CA LEU A 309 -7.09 8.48 20.57
C LEU A 309 -7.20 9.97 20.88
N SER A 310 -8.27 10.35 21.58
CA SER A 310 -8.45 11.71 22.08
C SER A 310 -7.50 11.96 23.25
N VAL A 311 -6.46 12.79 23.06
CA VAL A 311 -5.63 13.28 24.17
C VAL A 311 -6.15 14.65 24.59
N LEU A 312 -6.65 14.75 25.83
CA LEU A 312 -7.05 16.01 26.44
C LEU A 312 -5.85 16.59 27.19
N ALA A 313 -5.23 17.66 26.68
CA ALA A 313 -4.22 18.40 27.41
C ALA A 313 -4.85 19.66 28.03
N VAL A 314 -4.97 19.68 29.36
CA VAL A 314 -5.43 20.83 30.12
C VAL A 314 -4.23 21.54 30.74
N LYS A 315 -3.98 22.79 30.35
CA LYS A 315 -2.98 23.63 31.02
C LYS A 315 -3.72 24.62 31.92
N ASN A 316 -3.55 24.46 33.23
CA ASN A 316 -4.04 25.43 34.21
C ASN A 316 -3.05 26.60 34.26
N VAL A 317 -3.50 27.83 33.96
CA VAL A 317 -2.61 28.98 33.77
C VAL A 317 -1.94 29.42 35.08
N ASP A 318 -2.48 29.02 36.24
CA ASP A 318 -1.98 29.44 37.55
C ASP A 318 -1.08 28.41 38.27
N ARG A 319 -0.89 27.20 37.73
CA ARG A 319 0.07 26.22 38.27
C ARG A 319 0.69 25.41 37.14
N ASN A 320 2.02 25.42 37.04
CA ASN A 320 2.81 24.62 36.09
C ASN A 320 2.67 23.11 36.36
N LEU A 321 1.52 22.53 36.03
CA LEU A 321 1.26 21.09 36.08
C LEU A 321 0.65 20.65 34.74
N LEU A 322 1.38 19.78 34.04
CA LEU A 322 0.89 18.99 32.93
C LEU A 322 0.43 17.65 33.49
N CYS A 323 -0.86 17.34 33.41
CA CYS A 323 -1.37 15.99 33.60
C CYS A 323 -1.70 15.41 32.21
N CYS A 324 -1.07 14.29 31.86
CA CYS A 324 -1.48 13.46 30.73
C CYS A 324 -2.23 12.25 31.28
N GLU A 325 -3.49 12.08 30.92
CA GLU A 325 -4.22 10.82 31.13
C GLU A 325 -4.54 10.20 29.77
N SER A 326 -4.23 8.91 29.59
CA SER A 326 -4.64 8.14 28.43
C SER A 326 -6.02 7.53 28.69
N LEU A 327 -7.03 7.92 27.92
CA LEU A 327 -8.33 7.24 27.94
C LEU A 327 -8.30 6.10 26.91
N SER A 328 -8.40 4.87 27.39
CA SER A 328 -8.63 3.71 26.53
C SER A 328 -10.02 3.12 26.82
N HIS A 329 -10.67 2.66 25.74
CA HIS A 329 -11.88 1.82 25.63
C HIS A 329 -13.24 2.47 25.35
N GLY A 330 -13.83 2.02 24.22
CA GLY A 330 -15.18 1.43 24.21
C GLY A 330 -16.36 2.34 23.81
N LEU A 331 -16.80 2.24 22.55
CA LEU A 331 -18.08 2.75 22.07
C LEU A 331 -19.26 1.98 22.72
N ASN A 332 -20.20 2.71 23.34
CA ASN A 332 -21.63 2.39 23.31
C ASN A 332 -22.49 3.62 23.64
N ARG A 333 -23.53 3.85 22.83
CA ARG A 333 -24.50 4.95 22.92
C ARG A 333 -25.47 4.76 24.10
N LEU A 334 -25.95 5.86 24.69
CA LEU A 334 -27.37 6.08 25.08
C LEU A 334 -27.66 7.56 25.44
N TYR A 335 -28.93 7.93 25.28
CA TYR A 335 -29.53 9.27 25.18
C TYR A 335 -29.66 10.09 26.48
N SER A 336 -29.67 11.42 26.31
CA SER A 336 -30.48 12.46 27.02
C SER A 336 -30.67 12.39 28.55
N SER A 337 -30.12 13.37 29.29
CA SER A 337 -30.87 14.39 30.06
C SER A 337 -29.99 15.04 31.15
N ARG A 338 -30.50 16.18 31.64
CA ARG A 338 -29.91 17.18 32.53
C ARG A 338 -29.14 16.63 33.74
N TYR A 339 -28.02 17.30 34.02
CA TYR A 339 -27.23 17.34 35.26
C TYR A 339 -27.88 16.77 36.54
N SER A 340 -27.31 15.70 37.08
CA SER A 340 -26.93 15.62 38.50
C SER A 340 -25.80 14.58 38.67
N VAL A 341 -24.72 14.97 39.34
CA VAL A 341 -23.63 14.07 39.73
C VAL A 341 -23.68 13.94 41.25
N GLN A 342 -24.12 12.79 41.73
CA GLN A 342 -23.87 12.32 43.10
C GLN A 342 -23.20 10.96 42.98
N GLY A 343 -21.97 10.87 43.51
CA GLY A 343 -21.17 9.66 43.50
C GLY A 343 -21.66 8.63 44.52
N LEU A 344 -21.54 7.36 44.14
CA LEU A 344 -21.55 6.21 45.03
C LEU A 344 -20.96 5.03 44.26
N PHE A 345 -19.68 4.72 44.45
CA PHE A 345 -19.20 3.33 44.45
C PHE A 345 -18.02 3.20 45.40
N LYS A 346 -18.25 2.38 46.43
CA LYS A 346 -17.26 1.86 47.38
C LYS A 346 -16.35 0.87 46.66
N SER A 347 -15.05 0.99 46.90
CA SER A 347 -14.10 -0.13 46.87
C SER A 347 -12.98 0.18 47.86
N SER A 348 -12.67 -0.82 48.67
CA SER A 348 -11.82 -0.77 49.87
C SER A 348 -10.33 -0.96 49.58
N ALA A 349 -9.53 -0.33 50.46
CA ALA A 349 -8.16 -0.67 50.91
C ALA A 349 -6.96 0.10 50.30
N CYS A 350 -6.23 0.76 51.23
CA CYS A 350 -4.86 1.30 51.20
C CYS A 350 -4.52 2.37 50.14
N GLY A 351 -4.09 3.61 50.45
CA GLY A 351 -3.78 4.31 51.70
C GLY A 351 -3.21 5.70 51.38
N SER A 352 -3.38 6.64 52.31
CA SER A 352 -2.54 7.84 52.55
C SER A 352 -2.74 9.13 51.72
N PHE A 353 -3.67 9.96 52.20
CA PHE A 353 -3.68 11.42 52.47
C PHE A 353 -2.72 12.40 51.75
N LEU A 354 -3.31 13.52 51.25
CA LEU A 354 -3.19 14.85 51.87
C LEU A 354 -4.25 15.81 51.32
N ALA A 355 -5.08 16.34 52.21
CA ALA A 355 -6.10 17.36 51.96
C ALA A 355 -5.53 18.77 52.17
N VAL A 356 -6.03 19.77 51.44
CA VAL A 356 -6.20 21.14 51.96
C VAL A 356 -7.49 21.73 51.36
N GLU A 357 -8.41 22.07 52.26
CA GLU A 357 -9.69 22.77 52.06
C GLU A 357 -9.49 24.23 51.61
N GLY A 358 -10.39 24.81 50.81
CA GLY A 358 -11.49 25.60 51.38
C GLY A 358 -12.01 26.69 50.41
N PRO A 359 -13.16 27.34 50.73
CA PRO A 359 -14.18 27.68 49.74
C PRO A 359 -14.40 29.19 49.58
N LYS A 360 -14.71 29.72 48.38
CA LYS A 360 -15.48 30.99 48.24
C LYS A 360 -16.39 31.05 46.99
N THR A 361 -17.62 31.42 47.30
CA THR A 361 -18.85 31.74 46.55
C THR A 361 -18.73 32.56 45.26
N CYS A 362 -19.58 32.24 44.26
CA CYS A 362 -19.86 33.04 43.07
C CYS A 362 -20.94 34.10 43.33
N THR A 363 -20.73 35.32 42.83
CA THR A 363 -21.75 36.36 42.66
C THR A 363 -22.07 36.48 41.17
N TYR A 364 -23.35 36.37 40.81
CA TYR A 364 -23.85 36.72 39.48
C TYR A 364 -23.99 38.23 39.36
N LEU A 365 -23.43 38.82 38.31
CA LEU A 365 -23.81 40.14 37.81
C LEU A 365 -24.23 39.98 36.35
N ASN A 366 -25.49 40.33 36.10
CA ASN A 366 -26.11 40.34 34.80
C ASN A 366 -26.51 41.79 34.52
N SER A 367 -25.97 42.39 33.46
CA SER A 367 -26.59 43.52 32.74
C SER A 367 -25.73 43.92 31.54
N ASP A 368 -26.21 43.53 30.37
CA ASP A 368 -26.40 44.34 29.16
C ASP A 368 -25.78 45.75 29.04
N LEU A 369 -25.27 46.00 27.82
CA LEU A 369 -25.38 47.21 26.98
C LEU A 369 -24.10 47.95 26.52
N HIS A 370 -24.10 48.16 25.19
CA HIS A 370 -23.56 49.26 24.39
C HIS A 370 -22.09 49.32 23.94
N THR A 371 -21.94 49.18 22.61
CA THR A 371 -21.19 50.05 21.67
C THR A 371 -20.10 50.97 22.24
N PHE A 372 -18.84 50.76 21.84
CA PHE A 372 -18.18 51.43 20.71
C PHE A 372 -17.02 50.57 20.19
#